data_AF-A0A0G1ZQ42-F1
#
_entry.id   AF-A0A0G1ZQ42-F1
#
_cell.length_a   1.000
_cell.length_b   1.000
_cell.length_c   1.000
_cell.angle_alpha   90.00
_cell.angle_beta   90.00
_cell.angle_gamma   90.00
#
_symmetry.space_group_name_H-M   'P 1'
#
loop_
_entity.id
_entity.type
_entity.pdbx_description
1 polymer ?
#
loop_
_entity_poly.entity_id
_entity_poly.type
_entity_poly.pdbx_seq_one_letter_code
_entity_poly.pdbx_strand_id
1 'polypeptide(L)'
;MAHPHQHLLEEFKISIDRLVPLTPAEISTEAHQLYDELAKNEQATEQQIQQALIHVGRKEFPYRKAYVELCASDEEQRMQTLIFDRLEPEVKTKIEAMTQHGVHVLDYVNSKLFEEQLSSDERYQVEQAILLAHDDLNKQCDDRASKRKQTFEELVAKWKAEEEKVQALIDQLKAMGERDAKWADEIRGKAEQLEEGWSITERDPQEEEIRKEIEYYAAVLDEEETEVLV
;
A
#
# COMPACT_ATOMS: atom_id res chain seq x y z
N MET A 1 27.67 16.56 9.64
CA MET A 1 28.15 15.39 8.89
C MET A 1 26.93 14.69 8.31
N ALA A 2 27.04 13.88 7.25
CA ALA A 2 25.89 13.11 6.78
C ALA A 2 25.56 12.02 7.81
N HIS A 3 24.28 11.79 8.08
CA HIS A 3 23.84 10.75 9.03
C HIS A 3 24.32 9.37 8.52
N PRO A 4 24.84 8.47 9.37
CA PRO A 4 25.35 7.16 8.94
C PRO A 4 24.31 6.32 8.19
N HIS A 5 23.03 6.49 8.55
CA HIS A 5 21.88 5.81 7.93
C HIS A 5 21.00 6.77 7.12
N GLN A 6 21.60 7.67 6.35
CA GLN A 6 20.89 8.71 5.58
C GLN A 6 19.80 8.14 4.65
N HIS A 7 20.03 6.98 4.03
CA HIS A 7 19.08 6.35 3.11
C HIS A 7 17.76 5.95 3.79
N LEU A 8 17.80 5.36 5.00
CA LEU A 8 16.59 5.00 5.76
C LEU A 8 15.81 6.23 6.21
N LEU A 9 16.51 7.32 6.53
CA LEU A 9 15.86 8.59 6.84
C LEU A 9 15.16 9.17 5.60
N GLU A 10 15.77 9.04 4.43
CA GLU A 10 15.13 9.45 3.16
C GLU A 10 13.89 8.61 2.85
N GLU A 11 13.95 7.30 3.04
CA GLU A 11 12.79 6.41 2.93
C GLU A 11 11.69 6.76 3.93
N PHE A 12 12.05 7.09 5.17
CA PHE A 12 11.09 7.54 6.18
C PHE A 12 10.44 8.86 5.77
N LYS A 13 11.22 9.81 5.26
CA LYS A 13 10.68 11.06 4.75
C LYS A 13 9.72 10.83 3.57
N ILE A 14 10.09 9.98 2.61
CA ILE A 14 9.23 9.63 1.47
C ILE A 14 7.92 8.99 1.96
N SER A 15 7.99 8.14 2.99
CA SER A 15 6.82 7.50 3.60
C SER A 15 5.88 8.55 4.21
N ILE A 16 6.42 9.54 4.92
CA ILE A 16 5.67 10.64 5.52
C ILE A 16 5.02 11.53 4.44
N ASP A 17 5.77 11.86 3.39
CA ASP A 17 5.29 12.70 2.29
C ASP A 17 4.17 11.99 1.47
N ARG A 18 4.05 10.67 1.59
CA ARG A 18 3.07 9.83 0.89
C ARG A 18 1.90 9.35 1.77
N LEU A 19 1.80 9.80 3.02
CA LEU A 19 0.65 9.48 3.86
C LEU A 19 -0.64 9.91 3.17
N VAL A 20 -1.69 9.09 3.24
CA VAL A 20 -2.96 9.43 2.57
C VAL A 20 -3.57 10.70 3.18
N PRO A 21 -4.23 11.58 2.39
CA PRO A 21 -4.72 12.89 2.86
C PRO A 21 -5.73 12.85 4.01
N LEU A 22 -6.41 11.72 4.22
CA LEU A 22 -7.33 11.52 5.34
C LEU A 22 -6.71 10.88 6.58
N THR A 23 -5.39 10.69 6.60
CA THR A 23 -4.68 10.24 7.80
C THR A 23 -4.86 11.28 8.90
N PRO A 24 -5.24 10.87 10.14
CA PRO A 24 -5.32 11.78 11.28
C PRO A 24 -4.04 12.61 11.45
N ALA A 25 -4.21 13.90 11.75
CA ALA A 25 -3.10 14.83 11.90
C ALA A 25 -2.15 14.42 13.04
N GLU A 26 -2.65 13.69 14.03
CA GLU A 26 -1.89 13.12 15.13
C GLU A 26 -0.81 12.15 14.62
N ILE A 27 -1.16 11.27 13.68
CA ILE A 27 -0.22 10.29 13.11
C ILE A 27 0.84 10.99 12.26
N SER A 28 0.43 11.96 11.44
CA SER A 28 1.38 12.75 10.64
C SER A 28 2.34 13.53 11.53
N THR A 29 1.83 14.17 12.59
CA THR A 29 2.65 14.95 13.53
C THR A 29 3.64 14.05 14.26
N GLU A 30 3.19 12.89 14.75
CA GLU A 30 4.04 11.90 15.41
C GLU A 30 5.14 11.40 14.46
N ALA A 31 4.81 11.11 13.20
CA ALA A 31 5.78 10.65 12.21
C ALA A 31 6.87 11.70 11.93
N HIS A 32 6.50 12.98 11.78
CA HIS A 32 7.45 14.07 11.62
C HIS A 32 8.34 14.25 12.86
N GLN A 33 7.77 14.10 14.07
CA GLN A 33 8.54 14.19 15.32
C GLN A 33 9.57 13.06 15.42
N LEU A 34 9.17 11.81 15.16
CA LEU A 34 10.07 10.65 15.16
C LEU A 34 11.19 10.81 14.13
N TYR A 35 10.85 11.26 12.91
CA TYR A 35 11.84 11.56 11.89
C TYR A 35 12.84 12.62 12.36
N ASP A 36 12.36 13.72 12.92
CA ASP A 36 13.22 14.82 13.38
C ASP A 36 14.15 14.39 14.53
N GLU A 37 13.65 13.56 15.45
CA GLU A 37 14.43 13.01 16.57
C GLU A 37 15.53 12.09 16.07
N LEU A 38 15.21 11.17 15.16
CA LEU A 38 16.16 10.23 14.58
C LEU A 38 17.18 10.93 13.68
N ALA A 39 16.76 11.89 12.85
CA ALA A 39 17.65 12.63 11.97
C ALA A 39 18.65 13.51 12.73
N LYS A 40 18.28 14.00 13.93
CA LYS A 40 19.18 14.79 14.81
C LYS A 40 20.11 13.89 15.64
N ASN A 41 19.77 12.62 15.83
CA ASN A 41 20.54 11.69 16.63
C ASN A 41 21.53 10.90 15.74
N GLU A 42 22.76 11.38 15.59
CA GLU A 42 23.82 10.69 14.82
C GLU A 42 24.18 9.29 15.35
N GLN A 43 23.70 8.90 16.53
CA GLN A 43 23.87 7.57 17.14
C GLN A 43 22.64 6.68 16.96
N ALA A 44 21.60 7.14 16.27
CA ALA A 44 20.43 6.33 15.96
C ALA A 44 20.84 5.11 15.13
N THR A 45 20.46 3.92 15.58
CA THR A 45 20.75 2.69 14.87
C THR A 45 19.78 2.49 13.71
N GLU A 46 20.20 1.73 12.71
CA GLU A 46 19.32 1.26 11.62
C GLU A 46 18.02 0.64 12.13
N GLN A 47 18.12 -0.24 13.13
CA GLN A 47 16.97 -0.88 13.76
C GLN A 47 15.99 0.13 14.38
N GLN A 48 16.48 1.20 15.01
CA GLN A 48 15.62 2.24 15.57
C GLN A 48 14.85 3.00 14.49
N ILE A 49 15.49 3.26 13.34
CA ILE A 49 14.85 3.96 12.22
C ILE A 49 13.81 3.05 11.55
N GLN A 50 14.14 1.78 11.33
CA GLN A 50 13.22 0.78 10.80
C GLN A 50 11.99 0.57 11.70
N GLN A 51 12.20 0.48 13.02
CA GLN A 51 11.09 0.36 13.97
C GLN A 51 10.16 1.58 13.94
N ALA A 52 10.70 2.79 13.77
CA ALA A 52 9.88 3.99 13.62
C ALA A 52 9.07 3.98 12.31
N LEU A 53 9.70 3.54 11.21
CA LEU A 53 9.06 3.32 9.90
C LEU A 53 7.88 2.34 10.00
N ILE A 54 8.12 1.17 10.58
CA ILE A 54 7.12 0.12 10.82
C ILE A 54 5.97 0.65 11.67
N HIS A 55 6.29 1.33 12.78
CA HIS A 55 5.30 1.87 13.71
C HIS A 55 4.36 2.89 13.06
N VAL A 56 4.91 3.83 12.29
CA VAL A 56 4.12 4.82 11.55
C VAL A 56 3.31 4.14 10.46
N GLY A 57 3.93 3.25 9.67
CA GLY A 57 3.27 2.56 8.57
C GLY A 57 2.11 1.68 9.04
N ARG A 58 2.27 0.98 10.16
CA ARG A 58 1.20 0.21 10.81
C ARG A 58 0.04 1.09 11.28
N LYS A 59 0.34 2.25 11.88
CA LYS A 59 -0.70 3.22 12.30
C LYS A 59 -1.48 3.80 11.12
N GLU A 60 -0.81 4.03 10.00
CA GLU A 60 -1.42 4.57 8.79
C GLU A 60 -2.17 3.51 7.97
N PHE A 61 -1.79 2.23 8.07
CA PHE A 61 -2.36 1.12 7.29
C PHE A 61 -3.89 1.14 7.19
N PRO A 62 -4.68 1.25 8.29
CA PRO A 62 -6.14 1.25 8.18
C PRO A 62 -6.69 2.38 7.31
N TYR A 63 -6.06 3.55 7.36
CA TYR A 63 -6.43 4.72 6.56
C TYR A 63 -6.04 4.55 5.11
N ARG A 64 -4.84 4.02 4.84
CA ARG A 64 -4.36 3.70 3.49
C ARG A 64 -5.29 2.75 2.77
N LYS A 65 -5.61 1.62 3.41
CA LYS A 65 -6.45 0.57 2.82
C LYS A 65 -7.89 1.07 2.62
N ALA A 66 -8.43 1.81 3.59
CA ALA A 66 -9.75 2.42 3.45
C ALA A 66 -9.80 3.42 2.29
N TYR A 67 -8.76 4.24 2.12
CA TYR A 67 -8.65 5.21 1.04
C TYR A 67 -8.60 4.51 -0.33
N VAL A 68 -7.72 3.51 -0.47
CA VAL A 68 -7.60 2.71 -1.71
C VAL A 68 -8.90 1.98 -2.04
N GLU A 69 -9.53 1.31 -1.08
CA GLU A 69 -10.80 0.59 -1.30
C GLU A 69 -11.94 1.55 -1.68
N LEU A 70 -11.99 2.73 -1.05
CA LEU A 70 -12.99 3.75 -1.39
C LEU A 70 -12.77 4.31 -2.80
N CYS A 71 -11.52 4.51 -3.21
CA CYS A 71 -11.13 5.01 -4.52
C CYS A 71 -11.39 3.99 -5.64
N ALA A 72 -11.07 2.72 -5.40
CA ALA A 72 -11.23 1.64 -6.38
C ALA A 72 -12.70 1.44 -6.81
N SER A 73 -13.67 1.82 -5.98
CA SER A 73 -15.09 1.73 -6.34
C SER A 73 -15.45 2.68 -7.50
N ASP A 74 -15.74 2.08 -8.66
CA ASP A 74 -16.13 2.70 -9.94
C ASP A 74 -15.03 3.51 -10.64
N GLU A 75 -13.74 3.27 -10.34
CA GLU A 75 -12.64 4.05 -10.89
C GLU A 75 -12.56 3.95 -12.43
N GLU A 76 -12.65 2.73 -12.98
CA GLU A 76 -12.59 2.48 -14.42
C GLU A 76 -13.72 3.20 -15.19
N GLN A 77 -14.97 3.05 -14.75
CA GLN A 77 -16.11 3.71 -15.42
C GLN A 77 -16.03 5.24 -15.37
N ARG A 78 -15.51 5.79 -14.27
CA ARG A 78 -15.31 7.24 -14.13
C ARG A 78 -14.14 7.74 -14.95
N MET A 79 -13.05 7.00 -14.99
CA MET A 79 -11.92 7.26 -15.88
C MET A 79 -12.41 7.37 -17.31
N GLN A 80 -13.17 6.37 -17.76
CA GLN A 80 -13.73 6.33 -19.10
C GLN A 80 -14.62 7.55 -19.37
N THR A 81 -15.48 7.92 -18.42
CA THR A 81 -16.33 9.13 -18.53
C THR A 81 -15.49 10.41 -18.65
N LEU A 82 -14.49 10.59 -17.78
CA LEU A 82 -13.63 11.77 -17.76
C LEU A 82 -12.77 11.89 -19.02
N ILE A 83 -12.33 10.77 -19.59
CA ILE A 83 -11.64 10.74 -20.88
C ILE A 83 -12.61 11.22 -21.96
N PHE A 84 -13.80 10.60 -22.05
CA PHE A 84 -14.79 10.94 -23.07
C PHE A 84 -15.30 12.39 -23.00
N ASP A 85 -15.27 13.04 -21.85
CA ASP A 85 -15.65 14.44 -21.70
C ASP A 85 -14.58 15.42 -22.21
N ARG A 86 -13.33 14.96 -22.38
CA ARG A 86 -12.18 15.76 -22.84
C ARG A 86 -11.85 15.58 -24.31
N LEU A 87 -12.41 14.55 -24.94
CA LEU A 87 -12.18 14.27 -26.35
C LEU A 87 -13.02 15.19 -27.24
N GLU A 88 -12.44 15.60 -28.36
CA GLU A 88 -13.20 16.26 -29.41
C GLU A 88 -14.28 15.31 -29.98
N PRO A 89 -15.43 15.84 -30.44
CA PRO A 89 -16.55 15.02 -30.89
C PRO A 89 -16.20 13.99 -31.97
N GLU A 90 -15.29 14.34 -32.88
CA GLU A 90 -14.85 13.46 -33.96
C GLU A 90 -14.04 12.26 -33.43
N VAL A 91 -13.10 12.51 -32.53
CA VAL A 91 -12.26 11.48 -31.89
C VAL A 91 -13.09 10.62 -30.94
N LYS A 92 -13.98 11.25 -30.17
CA LYS A 92 -14.96 10.56 -29.31
C LYS A 92 -15.78 9.55 -30.08
N THR A 93 -16.33 9.94 -31.23
CA THR A 93 -17.15 9.05 -32.08
C THR A 93 -16.35 7.84 -32.57
N LYS A 94 -15.08 8.05 -32.96
CA LYS A 94 -14.18 6.97 -33.39
C LYS A 94 -13.91 5.97 -32.26
N ILE A 95 -13.63 6.48 -31.05
CA ILE A 95 -13.36 5.63 -29.88
C ILE A 95 -14.63 4.94 -29.38
N GLU A 96 -15.78 5.61 -29.37
CA GLU A 96 -17.07 5.01 -29.04
C GLU A 96 -17.41 3.84 -29.96
N ALA A 97 -17.13 3.97 -31.27
CA ALA A 97 -17.35 2.87 -32.22
C ALA A 97 -16.50 1.64 -31.91
N MET A 98 -15.31 1.81 -31.32
CA MET A 98 -14.40 0.71 -30.96
C MET A 98 -14.69 0.14 -29.56
N THR A 99 -15.19 0.97 -28.65
CA THR A 99 -15.52 0.59 -27.26
C THR A 99 -16.97 0.13 -27.09
N GLN A 100 -17.81 0.24 -28.13
CA GLN A 100 -19.22 -0.16 -28.15
C GLN A 100 -19.49 -1.62 -27.74
N HIS A 101 -18.50 -2.52 -27.87
CA HIS A 101 -18.61 -3.92 -27.49
C HIS A 101 -18.14 -4.22 -26.06
N GLY A 102 -18.00 -3.19 -25.21
CA GLY A 102 -17.56 -3.33 -23.83
C GLY A 102 -16.05 -3.37 -23.66
N VAL A 103 -15.29 -2.94 -24.69
CA VAL A 103 -13.84 -2.77 -24.59
C VAL A 103 -13.55 -1.48 -23.84
N HIS A 104 -12.68 -1.55 -22.83
CA HIS A 104 -12.29 -0.37 -22.06
C HIS A 104 -11.36 0.53 -22.89
N VAL A 105 -11.43 1.85 -22.69
CA VAL A 105 -10.61 2.82 -23.44
C VAL A 105 -9.11 2.53 -23.26
N LEU A 106 -8.69 2.15 -22.05
CA LEU A 106 -7.29 1.81 -21.77
C LEU A 106 -6.82 0.57 -22.55
N ASP A 107 -7.68 -0.45 -22.70
CA ASP A 107 -7.36 -1.65 -23.47
C ASP A 107 -7.25 -1.32 -24.96
N TYR A 108 -8.13 -0.43 -25.46
CA TYR A 108 -8.06 0.05 -26.82
C TYR A 108 -6.76 0.80 -27.09
N VAL A 109 -6.35 1.71 -26.21
CA VAL A 109 -5.11 2.50 -26.34
C VAL A 109 -3.87 1.63 -26.36
N ASN A 110 -3.85 0.55 -25.58
CA ASN A 110 -2.75 -0.42 -25.57
C ASN A 110 -2.76 -1.37 -26.80
N SER A 111 -3.77 -1.29 -27.66
CA SER A 111 -3.92 -2.16 -28.82
C SER A 111 -3.27 -1.55 -30.06
N LYS A 112 -2.90 -2.41 -31.02
CA LYS A 112 -2.42 -1.97 -32.34
C LYS A 112 -3.46 -1.16 -33.13
N LEU A 113 -4.75 -1.36 -32.84
CA LEU A 113 -5.83 -0.64 -33.50
C LEU A 113 -5.80 0.86 -33.19
N PHE A 114 -5.29 1.24 -32.02
CA PHE A 114 -5.11 2.65 -31.65
C PHE A 114 -4.14 3.36 -32.61
N GLU A 115 -3.05 2.71 -32.98
CA GLU A 115 -2.06 3.25 -33.92
C GLU A 115 -2.55 3.24 -35.37
N GLU A 116 -3.36 2.25 -35.74
CA GLU A 116 -3.84 2.08 -37.12
C GLU A 116 -5.03 2.99 -37.46
N GLN A 117 -5.89 3.31 -36.48
CA GLN A 117 -7.17 3.97 -36.71
C GLN A 117 -7.17 5.47 -36.35
N LEU A 118 -6.23 5.91 -35.52
CA LEU A 118 -6.09 7.31 -35.13
C LEU A 118 -4.81 7.91 -35.69
N SER A 119 -4.91 9.14 -36.17
CA SER A 119 -3.75 9.94 -36.55
C SER A 119 -2.89 10.29 -35.32
N SER A 120 -1.66 10.76 -35.54
CA SER A 120 -0.77 11.15 -34.45
C SER A 120 -1.36 12.24 -33.54
N ASP A 121 -2.08 13.21 -34.11
CA ASP A 121 -2.69 14.30 -33.33
C ASP A 121 -3.87 13.79 -32.48
N GLU A 122 -4.67 12.88 -33.03
CA GLU A 122 -5.79 12.26 -32.31
C GLU A 122 -5.28 11.35 -31.19
N ARG A 123 -4.20 10.59 -31.42
CA ARG A 123 -3.57 9.77 -30.39
C ARG A 123 -3.03 10.61 -29.24
N TYR A 124 -2.34 11.70 -29.56
CA TYR A 124 -1.85 12.65 -28.57
C TYR A 124 -3.00 13.22 -27.72
N GLN A 125 -4.12 13.58 -28.35
CA GLN A 125 -5.30 14.05 -27.63
C GLN A 125 -5.84 13.01 -26.65
N VAL A 126 -5.90 11.74 -27.04
CA VAL A 126 -6.40 10.66 -26.18
C VAL A 126 -5.45 10.40 -25.01
N GLU A 127 -4.15 10.33 -25.26
CA GLU A 127 -3.13 10.17 -24.21
C GLU A 127 -3.16 11.34 -23.22
N GLN A 128 -3.29 12.57 -23.73
CA GLN A 128 -3.43 13.75 -22.88
C GLN A 128 -4.74 13.72 -22.06
N ALA A 129 -5.85 13.30 -22.66
CA ALA A 129 -7.11 13.15 -21.96
C ALA A 129 -7.02 12.10 -20.84
N ILE A 130 -6.31 10.99 -21.06
CA ILE A 130 -6.04 9.96 -20.05
C ILE A 130 -5.24 10.53 -18.89
N LEU A 131 -4.14 11.23 -19.17
CA LEU A 131 -3.30 11.85 -18.13
C LEU A 131 -4.11 12.84 -17.27
N LEU A 132 -4.91 13.69 -17.91
CA LEU A 132 -5.75 14.65 -17.20
C LEU A 132 -6.90 14.00 -16.43
N ALA A 133 -7.45 12.89 -16.94
CA ALA A 133 -8.46 12.12 -16.25
C ALA A 133 -7.89 11.44 -14.98
N HIS A 134 -6.66 10.93 -15.04
CA HIS A 134 -5.94 10.43 -13.85
C HIS A 134 -5.76 11.52 -12.79
N ASP A 135 -5.31 12.70 -13.18
CA ASP A 135 -5.16 13.84 -12.24
C ASP A 135 -6.50 14.21 -11.58
N ASP A 136 -7.59 14.19 -12.35
CA ASP A 136 -8.92 14.48 -11.83
C ASP A 136 -9.46 13.40 -10.91
N LEU A 137 -9.25 12.12 -11.22
CA LEU A 137 -9.65 11.02 -10.33
C LEU A 137 -8.91 11.08 -9.00
N ASN A 138 -7.61 11.35 -9.03
CA ASN A 138 -6.81 11.51 -7.82
C ASN A 138 -7.37 12.64 -6.93
N LYS A 139 -7.74 13.79 -7.51
CA LYS A 139 -8.37 14.89 -6.76
C LYS A 139 -9.78 14.54 -6.27
N GLN A 140 -10.55 13.80 -7.07
CA GLN A 140 -11.90 13.39 -6.70
C GLN A 140 -11.91 12.37 -5.55
N CYS A 141 -10.85 11.59 -5.39
CA CYS A 141 -10.72 10.66 -4.28
C CYS A 141 -10.72 11.35 -2.91
N ASP A 142 -9.96 12.43 -2.75
CA ASP A 142 -9.95 13.25 -1.52
C ASP A 142 -11.33 13.83 -1.21
N ASP A 143 -11.98 14.36 -2.25
CA ASP A 143 -13.32 14.91 -2.20
C ASP A 143 -14.36 13.85 -1.81
N ARG A 144 -14.26 12.63 -2.37
CA ARG A 144 -15.15 11.51 -2.07
C ARG A 144 -14.97 11.03 -0.66
N ALA A 145 -13.72 10.89 -0.22
CA ALA A 145 -13.41 10.40 1.10
C ALA A 145 -13.92 11.38 2.18
N SER A 146 -13.87 12.68 1.88
CA SER A 146 -14.52 13.72 2.68
C SER A 146 -16.06 13.66 2.64
N LYS A 147 -16.66 13.46 1.45
CA LYS A 147 -18.14 13.42 1.25
C LYS A 147 -18.78 12.14 1.79
N ARG A 148 -18.07 11.01 1.77
CA ARG A 148 -18.51 9.68 2.22
C ARG A 148 -17.83 9.31 3.55
N LYS A 149 -17.71 10.28 4.45
CA LYS A 149 -17.02 10.13 5.74
C LYS A 149 -17.47 8.88 6.50
N GLN A 150 -18.76 8.59 6.57
CA GLN A 150 -19.27 7.41 7.27
C GLN A 150 -18.75 6.10 6.65
N THR A 151 -18.83 5.95 5.32
CA THR A 151 -18.30 4.76 4.62
C THR A 151 -16.79 4.64 4.81
N PHE A 152 -16.07 5.76 4.80
CA PHE A 152 -14.64 5.77 5.07
C PHE A 152 -14.33 5.32 6.51
N GLU A 153 -15.06 5.81 7.51
CA GLU A 153 -14.91 5.40 8.91
C GLU A 153 -15.22 3.91 9.12
N GLU A 154 -16.26 3.38 8.45
CA GLU A 154 -16.59 1.95 8.45
C GLU A 154 -15.46 1.10 7.84
N LEU A 155 -14.87 1.55 6.72
CA LEU A 155 -13.72 0.90 6.10
C LEU A 155 -12.47 0.97 7.00
N VAL A 156 -12.20 2.11 7.64
CA VAL A 156 -11.10 2.26 8.59
C VAL A 156 -11.27 1.28 9.76
N ALA A 157 -12.48 1.13 10.30
CA ALA A 157 -12.76 0.18 11.37
C ALA A 157 -12.52 -1.28 10.94
N LYS A 158 -12.95 -1.64 9.72
CA LYS A 158 -12.68 -2.96 9.11
C LYS A 158 -11.18 -3.21 9.02
N TRP A 159 -10.42 -2.28 8.45
CA TRP A 159 -8.98 -2.45 8.23
C TRP A 159 -8.15 -2.37 9.51
N LYS A 160 -8.66 -1.67 10.54
CA LYS A 160 -8.07 -1.70 11.87
C LYS A 160 -8.22 -3.08 12.54
N ALA A 161 -9.38 -3.70 12.42
CA ALA A 161 -9.57 -5.06 12.92
C ALA A 161 -8.65 -6.07 12.19
N GLU A 162 -8.42 -5.87 10.89
CA GLU A 162 -7.47 -6.68 10.12
C GLU A 162 -6.02 -6.44 10.56
N GLU A 163 -5.62 -5.19 10.78
CA GLU A 163 -4.29 -4.84 11.31
C GLU A 163 -4.01 -5.52 12.65
N GLU A 164 -4.93 -5.41 13.61
CA GLU A 164 -4.81 -6.05 14.92
C GLU A 164 -4.68 -7.57 14.79
N LYS A 165 -5.44 -8.18 13.89
CA LYS A 165 -5.40 -9.63 13.63
C LYS A 165 -4.08 -10.07 13.02
N VAL A 166 -3.58 -9.37 12.01
CA VAL A 166 -2.32 -9.67 11.33
C VAL A 166 -1.15 -9.49 12.30
N GLN A 167 -1.14 -8.41 13.09
CA GLN A 167 -0.10 -8.22 14.11
C GLN A 167 -0.15 -9.33 15.16
N ALA A 168 -1.33 -9.75 15.63
CA ALA A 168 -1.44 -10.82 16.61
C ALA A 168 -0.84 -12.15 16.09
N LEU A 169 -0.92 -12.43 14.79
CA LEU A 169 -0.27 -13.59 14.18
C LEU A 169 1.26 -13.43 14.14
N ILE A 170 1.77 -12.24 13.80
CA ILE A 170 3.22 -11.96 13.86
C ILE A 170 3.73 -12.11 15.29
N ASP A 171 3.00 -11.59 16.28
CA ASP A 171 3.36 -11.70 17.70
C ASP A 171 3.31 -13.16 18.18
N GLN A 172 2.35 -13.95 17.68
CA GLN A 172 2.31 -15.39 17.93
C GLN A 172 3.56 -16.09 17.38
N LEU A 173 3.97 -15.76 16.16
CA LEU A 173 5.19 -16.31 15.55
C LEU A 173 6.42 -15.93 16.40
N LYS A 174 6.54 -14.68 16.84
CA LYS A 174 7.62 -14.23 17.75
C LYS A 174 7.65 -15.05 19.04
N ALA A 175 6.49 -15.29 19.65
CA ALA A 175 6.39 -16.08 20.88
C ALA A 175 6.79 -17.55 20.69
N MET A 176 6.63 -18.13 19.49
CA MET A 176 7.11 -19.48 19.21
C MET A 176 8.64 -19.56 19.26
N GLY A 177 9.33 -18.49 18.87
CA GLY A 177 10.80 -18.39 18.99
C GLY A 177 11.30 -18.40 20.44
N GLU A 178 10.44 -18.12 21.42
CA GLU A 178 10.80 -18.20 22.84
C GLU A 178 10.76 -19.64 23.38
N ARG A 179 10.13 -20.58 22.66
CA ARG A 179 9.99 -21.98 23.10
C ARG A 179 11.26 -22.79 22.93
N ASP A 180 12.04 -22.53 21.89
CA ASP A 180 13.27 -23.27 21.60
C ASP A 180 14.41 -22.33 21.19
N ALA A 181 15.52 -22.39 21.93
CA ALA A 181 16.70 -21.56 21.69
C ALA A 181 17.41 -21.85 20.35
N LYS A 182 17.22 -23.05 19.77
CA LYS A 182 17.79 -23.44 18.48
C LYS A 182 17.15 -22.68 17.33
N TRP A 183 15.82 -22.52 17.36
CA TRP A 183 15.05 -21.86 16.31
C TRP A 183 14.70 -20.41 16.62
N ALA A 184 14.98 -19.94 17.84
CA ALA A 184 14.67 -18.59 18.30
C ALA A 184 15.08 -17.48 17.33
N ASP A 185 16.34 -17.51 16.86
CA ASP A 185 16.87 -16.47 15.97
C ASP A 185 16.24 -16.53 14.57
N GLU A 186 15.96 -17.73 14.06
CA GLU A 186 15.33 -17.90 12.75
C GLU A 186 13.86 -17.45 12.76
N ILE A 187 13.10 -17.89 13.77
CA ILE A 187 11.70 -17.52 13.96
C ILE A 187 11.59 -16.01 14.19
N ARG A 188 12.48 -15.42 15.01
CA ARG A 188 12.52 -13.97 15.24
C ARG A 188 12.83 -13.22 13.94
N GLY A 189 13.84 -13.65 13.19
CA GLY A 189 14.19 -13.02 11.91
C GLY A 189 13.04 -13.09 10.89
N LYS A 190 12.31 -14.21 10.84
CA LYS A 190 11.12 -14.33 9.99
C LYS A 190 10.01 -13.38 10.42
N ALA A 191 9.75 -13.28 11.73
CA ALA A 191 8.74 -12.37 12.25
C ALA A 191 9.10 -10.90 12.04
N GLU A 192 10.37 -10.53 12.19
CA GLU A 192 10.90 -9.20 11.86
C GLU A 192 10.70 -8.88 10.37
N GLN A 193 11.03 -9.81 9.47
CA GLN A 193 10.80 -9.66 8.03
C GLN A 193 9.32 -9.44 7.69
N LEU A 194 8.40 -10.16 8.34
CA LEU A 194 6.96 -9.97 8.13
C LEU A 194 6.47 -8.63 8.68
N GLU A 195 7.06 -8.17 9.79
CA GLU A 195 6.73 -6.89 10.41
C GLU A 195 7.26 -5.69 9.62
N GLU A 196 8.39 -5.84 8.91
CA GLU A 196 8.90 -4.85 7.95
C GLU A 196 7.88 -4.52 6.85
N GLY A 197 7.00 -5.46 6.50
CA GLY A 197 5.91 -5.24 5.56
C GLY A 197 4.93 -4.15 5.98
N TRP A 198 4.88 -3.79 7.27
CA TRP A 198 4.08 -2.65 7.73
C TRP A 198 4.65 -1.30 7.29
N SER A 199 5.94 -1.23 6.95
CA SER A 199 6.53 -0.02 6.41
C SER A 199 5.83 0.36 5.11
N ILE A 200 5.64 1.67 4.90
CA ILE A 200 4.89 2.20 3.74
C ILE A 200 5.60 1.88 2.41
N THR A 201 6.91 1.63 2.46
CA THR A 201 7.77 1.35 1.31
C THR A 201 7.76 -0.12 0.89
N GLU A 202 7.28 -1.03 1.75
CA GLU A 202 7.27 -2.46 1.50
C GLU A 202 5.87 -2.99 1.18
N ARG A 203 5.80 -4.28 0.81
CA ARG A 203 4.53 -4.96 0.60
C ARG A 203 3.86 -5.25 1.96
N ASP A 204 2.60 -4.84 2.11
CA ASP A 204 1.77 -5.15 3.29
C ASP A 204 1.88 -6.64 3.68
N PRO A 205 2.00 -6.96 4.98
CA PRO A 205 2.01 -8.33 5.45
C PRO A 205 0.70 -9.04 5.10
N GLN A 206 0.80 -10.30 4.68
CA GLN A 206 -0.36 -11.10 4.29
C GLN A 206 -0.67 -12.15 5.34
N GLU A 207 -1.91 -12.20 5.80
CA GLU A 207 -2.35 -13.20 6.79
C GLU A 207 -2.00 -14.63 6.37
N GLU A 208 -2.24 -14.98 5.11
CA GLU A 208 -1.98 -16.33 4.60
C GLU A 208 -0.50 -16.72 4.69
N GLU A 209 0.40 -15.77 4.43
CA GLU A 209 1.85 -15.98 4.51
C GLU A 209 2.27 -16.23 5.96
N ILE A 210 1.80 -15.38 6.88
CA ILE A 210 2.12 -15.53 8.31
C ILE A 210 1.58 -16.85 8.85
N ARG A 211 0.37 -17.27 8.45
CA ARG A 211 -0.21 -18.55 8.86
C ARG A 211 0.62 -19.74 8.40
N LYS A 212 1.13 -19.72 7.16
CA LYS A 212 2.00 -20.79 6.65
C LYS A 212 3.29 -20.90 7.46
N GLU A 213 3.89 -19.78 7.83
CA GLU A 213 5.08 -19.76 8.67
C GLU A 213 4.79 -20.31 10.08
N ILE A 214 3.65 -19.92 10.69
CA ILE A 214 3.22 -20.47 11.99
C ILE A 214 3.00 -21.98 11.89
N GLU A 215 2.31 -22.47 10.85
CA GLU A 215 2.08 -23.91 10.65
C GLU A 215 3.39 -24.68 10.47
N TYR A 216 4.34 -24.12 9.72
CA TYR A 216 5.66 -24.71 9.51
C TYR A 216 6.43 -24.84 10.83
N TYR A 217 6.60 -23.75 11.57
CA TYR A 217 7.36 -23.80 12.83
C TYR A 217 6.64 -24.59 13.93
N ALA A 218 5.30 -24.67 13.91
CA ALA A 218 4.57 -25.52 14.84
C ALA A 218 4.90 -26.99 14.60
N ALA A 219 4.94 -27.44 13.34
CA ALA A 219 5.35 -28.80 13.01
C ALA A 219 6.80 -29.09 13.39
N VAL A 220 7.72 -28.16 13.11
CA VAL A 220 9.15 -28.30 13.46
C VAL A 220 9.35 -28.44 14.97
N LEU A 221 8.67 -27.62 15.78
CA LEU A 221 8.77 -27.68 17.23
C LEU A 221 8.13 -28.94 17.83
N ASP A 222 7.01 -29.42 17.27
CA ASP A 222 6.34 -30.65 17.72
C ASP A 222 7.16 -31.91 17.40
N GLU A 223 7.85 -31.95 16.26
CA GLU A 223 8.76 -33.05 15.90
C GLU A 223 9.95 -33.14 16.86
N GLU A 224 10.54 -32.00 17.25
CA GLU A 224 11.66 -31.97 18.19
C GLU A 224 11.25 -32.32 19.63
N GLU A 225 10.08 -31.87 20.10
CA GLU A 225 9.55 -32.30 21.40
C GLU A 225 9.35 -33.83 21.47
N THR A 226 9.02 -34.45 20.33
CA THR A 226 8.84 -35.91 20.24
C THR A 226 10.18 -36.66 20.25
N GLU A 227 11.23 -36.13 19.62
CA GLU A 227 12.58 -36.73 19.63
C GLU A 227 13.28 -36.64 21.00
N VAL A 228 13.00 -35.61 21.80
CA VAL A 228 13.61 -35.44 23.15
C VAL A 228 13.01 -36.39 24.19
N LEU A 229 11.80 -36.92 23.94
CA LEU A 229 11.08 -37.83 24.85
C LEU A 229 11.31 -39.33 24.59
N VAL A 230 12.13 -39.69 23.59
CA VAL A 230 12.48 -41.08 23.21
C VAL A 230 13.90 -41.42 23.64
#